data_AF-A0A3P3ERL5-F1
#
_entry.id   AF-A0A3P3ERL5-F1
#
_cell.length_a   1.000
_cell.length_b   1.000
_cell.length_c   1.000
_cell.angle_alpha   90.00
_cell.angle_beta   90.00
_cell.angle_gamma   90.00
#
_symmetry.space_group_name_H-M   'P 1'
#
loop_
_entity.id
_entity.type
_entity.pdbx_description
1 polymer ?
#
loop_
_entity_poly.entity_id
_entity_poly.type
_entity_poly.pdbx_seq_one_letter_code
_entity_poly.pdbx_strand_id
1 'polypeptide(L)'
;MTATNAAITHGLFHLAIKTADLGRTRAFWTGVIGLREIARPDFGYPGAWLACGQPGGQAIIHVYAGGPALGAGGRVPHGSGAIDHVSLACSGYHAYVARFRAAGLDWREFLVPGTTLWQLFVYDPSGVQLELTFEGAVEDGAPPDMSAARVYRAGSSFFDPLAYPALTPPPRSGEPHDATP
;
A
#
# COMPACT_ATOMS: atom_id res chain seq x y z
N MET A 1 -31.46 29.78 21.44
CA MET A 1 -31.23 28.65 20.50
C MET A 1 -29.74 28.55 20.27
N THR A 2 -29.06 27.68 21.03
CA THR A 2 -27.64 27.41 20.84
C THR A 2 -27.47 26.59 19.56
N ALA A 3 -26.72 27.13 18.61
CA ALA A 3 -26.41 26.44 17.36
C ALA A 3 -25.79 25.07 17.68
N THR A 4 -26.46 24.00 17.23
CA THR A 4 -25.90 22.65 17.23
C THR A 4 -24.62 22.68 16.41
N ASN A 5 -23.50 22.30 17.04
CA ASN A 5 -22.21 22.21 16.36
C ASN A 5 -22.32 21.16 15.24
N ALA A 6 -22.40 21.62 13.98
CA ALA A 6 -22.69 20.81 12.80
C ALA A 6 -21.46 20.07 12.24
N ALA A 7 -20.42 19.86 13.05
CA ALA A 7 -19.23 19.15 12.64
C ALA A 7 -19.52 17.64 12.51
N ILE A 8 -19.27 17.06 11.33
CA ILE A 8 -19.43 15.64 11.05
C ILE A 8 -18.13 15.11 10.42
N THR A 9 -17.64 13.97 10.92
CA THR A 9 -16.57 13.21 10.28
C THR A 9 -17.18 12.10 9.45
N HIS A 10 -16.89 12.05 8.15
CA HIS A 10 -17.47 11.07 7.23
C HIS A 10 -16.66 9.77 7.14
N GLY A 11 -15.41 9.79 7.57
CA GLY A 11 -14.51 8.64 7.51
C GLY A 11 -13.06 9.08 7.30
N LEU A 12 -12.18 8.09 7.11
CA LEU A 12 -10.81 8.32 6.68
C LEU A 12 -10.83 8.80 5.22
N PHE A 13 -10.20 9.94 4.95
CA PHE A 13 -10.09 10.45 3.58
C PHE A 13 -8.84 9.93 2.87
N HIS A 14 -7.67 10.13 3.48
CA HIS A 14 -6.40 9.66 2.92
C HIS A 14 -5.34 9.47 4.02
N LEU A 15 -4.29 8.75 3.66
CA LEU A 15 -3.07 8.62 4.43
C LEU A 15 -1.91 9.26 3.67
N ALA A 16 -1.06 9.99 4.40
CA ALA A 16 0.11 10.63 3.81
C ALA A 16 1.37 9.83 4.11
N ILE A 17 2.14 9.49 3.07
CA ILE A 17 3.40 8.76 3.17
C ILE A 17 4.54 9.66 2.69
N LYS A 18 5.59 9.76 3.50
CA LYS A 18 6.85 10.38 3.10
C LYS A 18 7.76 9.30 2.52
N THR A 19 8.38 9.57 1.38
CA THR A 19 9.26 8.61 0.71
C THR A 19 10.59 9.23 0.31
N ALA A 20 11.65 8.41 0.42
CA ALA A 20 12.98 8.71 -0.10
C ALA A 20 13.09 8.39 -1.60
N ASP A 21 12.18 7.59 -2.14
CA ASP A 21 12.18 7.13 -3.53
C ASP A 21 10.75 7.12 -4.08
N LEU A 22 10.38 8.22 -4.76
CA LEU A 22 9.07 8.36 -5.37
C LEU A 22 8.81 7.34 -6.47
N GLY A 23 9.84 6.96 -7.23
CA GLY A 23 9.70 6.00 -8.33
C GLY A 23 9.32 4.63 -7.81
N ARG A 24 10.06 4.15 -6.81
CA ARG A 24 9.81 2.86 -6.16
C ARG A 24 8.49 2.83 -5.39
N THR A 25 8.14 3.92 -4.69
CA THR A 25 6.83 4.04 -4.03
C THR A 25 5.69 3.98 -5.05
N ARG A 26 5.77 4.71 -6.17
CA ARG A 26 4.78 4.61 -7.25
C ARG A 26 4.69 3.20 -7.81
N ALA A 27 5.82 2.55 -8.07
CA ALA A 27 5.87 1.19 -8.60
C ALA A 27 5.16 0.19 -7.67
N PHE A 28 5.43 0.27 -6.37
CA PHE A 28 4.75 -0.56 -5.38
C PHE A 28 3.24 -0.30 -5.36
N TRP A 29 2.83 0.94 -5.13
CA TRP A 29 1.41 1.24 -4.91
C TRP A 29 0.56 1.06 -6.17
N THR A 30 1.12 1.24 -7.36
CA THR A 30 0.39 1.05 -8.63
C THR A 30 0.52 -0.34 -9.22
N GLY A 31 1.71 -0.95 -9.18
CA GLY A 31 1.96 -2.27 -9.77
C GLY A 31 1.63 -3.44 -8.83
N VAL A 32 1.96 -3.30 -7.55
CA VAL A 32 1.72 -4.36 -6.54
C VAL A 32 0.34 -4.19 -5.93
N ILE A 33 0.06 -3.02 -5.35
CA ILE A 33 -1.22 -2.76 -4.68
C ILE A 33 -2.36 -2.52 -5.68
N GLY A 34 -2.07 -2.03 -6.89
CA GLY A 34 -3.09 -1.83 -7.92
C GLY A 34 -3.90 -0.54 -7.74
N LEU A 35 -3.42 0.43 -6.97
CA LEU A 35 -3.96 1.78 -7.01
C LEU A 35 -3.62 2.45 -8.34
N ARG A 36 -4.39 3.46 -8.71
CA ARG A 36 -4.15 4.27 -9.90
C ARG A 36 -3.65 5.64 -9.51
N GLU A 37 -2.56 6.08 -10.12
CA GLU A 37 -2.13 7.46 -9.98
C GLU A 37 -3.14 8.40 -10.67
N ILE A 38 -3.50 9.48 -9.99
CA ILE A 38 -4.41 10.50 -10.50
C ILE A 38 -3.71 11.86 -10.57
N ALA A 39 -4.34 12.79 -11.30
CA ALA A 39 -3.85 14.17 -11.38
C ALA A 39 -3.73 14.79 -9.98
N ARG A 40 -2.59 15.43 -9.74
CA ARG A 40 -2.27 16.18 -8.52
C ARG A 40 -1.91 17.61 -8.94
N PRO A 41 -2.37 18.65 -8.22
CA PRO A 41 -1.91 20.01 -8.47
C PRO A 41 -0.39 20.11 -8.39
N ASP A 42 0.20 21.00 -9.17
CA ASP A 42 1.62 21.30 -9.01
C ASP A 42 1.82 22.16 -7.76
N PHE A 43 2.35 21.54 -6.71
CA PHE A 43 2.68 22.22 -5.45
C PHE A 43 4.14 22.69 -5.40
N GLY A 44 4.90 22.57 -6.48
CA GLY A 44 6.32 22.93 -6.53
C GLY A 44 7.25 21.90 -5.86
N TYR A 45 6.76 20.69 -5.59
CA TYR A 45 7.55 19.58 -5.07
C TYR A 45 7.03 18.22 -5.54
N PRO A 46 7.91 17.21 -5.67
CA PRO A 46 7.53 15.90 -6.17
C PRO A 46 6.62 15.16 -5.20
N GLY A 47 5.69 14.38 -5.75
CA GLY A 47 4.72 13.59 -4.99
C GLY A 47 3.72 12.89 -5.91
N ALA A 48 2.77 12.19 -5.32
CA ALA A 48 1.71 11.49 -6.06
C ALA A 48 0.40 11.46 -5.26
N TRP A 49 -0.72 11.39 -5.96
CA TRP A 49 -2.03 11.05 -5.40
C TRP A 49 -2.48 9.73 -6.02
N LEU A 50 -2.80 8.75 -5.19
CA LEU A 50 -3.13 7.40 -5.63
C LEU A 50 -4.53 7.03 -5.17
N ALA A 51 -5.35 6.61 -6.12
CA ALA A 51 -6.75 6.31 -5.94
C ALA A 51 -7.06 4.83 -6.11
N CYS A 52 -8.16 4.37 -5.50
CA CYS A 52 -8.65 3.02 -5.73
C CYS A 52 -8.85 2.77 -7.24
N GLY A 53 -8.50 1.56 -7.71
CA GLY A 53 -8.48 1.24 -9.14
C GLY A 53 -9.83 1.28 -9.83
N GLN A 54 -10.94 1.19 -9.08
CA GLN A 54 -12.29 1.20 -9.63
C GLN A 54 -12.65 2.58 -10.22
N PRO A 55 -13.56 2.64 -11.22
CA PRO A 55 -14.06 3.90 -11.76
C PRO A 55 -14.59 4.81 -10.66
N GLY A 56 -14.12 6.07 -10.62
CA GLY A 56 -14.49 7.02 -9.56
C GLY A 56 -13.89 6.74 -8.18
N GLY A 57 -12.94 5.81 -8.08
CA GLY A 57 -12.25 5.49 -6.82
C GLY A 57 -11.63 6.70 -6.15
N GLN A 58 -11.72 6.75 -4.81
CA GLN A 58 -11.21 7.86 -4.00
C GLN A 58 -9.68 7.82 -3.91
N ALA A 59 -9.05 9.00 -3.83
CA ALA A 59 -7.63 9.15 -3.58
C ALA A 59 -7.31 8.90 -2.11
N ILE A 60 -6.85 7.69 -1.80
CA ILE A 60 -6.63 7.25 -0.41
C ILE A 60 -5.17 7.35 0.04
N ILE A 61 -4.21 7.48 -0.89
CA ILE A 61 -2.79 7.67 -0.56
C ILE A 61 -2.26 8.97 -1.16
N HIS A 62 -1.64 9.79 -0.32
CA HIS A 62 -0.89 10.99 -0.70
C HIS A 62 0.59 10.78 -0.42
N VAL A 63 1.42 10.79 -1.46
CA VAL A 63 2.87 10.65 -1.33
C VAL A 63 3.56 12.02 -1.36
N TYR A 64 4.41 12.27 -0.37
CA TYR A 64 5.36 13.37 -0.33
C TYR A 64 6.77 12.87 -0.65
N ALA A 65 7.47 13.55 -1.55
CA ALA A 65 8.87 13.31 -1.86
C ALA A 65 9.67 14.63 -1.85
N GLY A 66 11.00 14.54 -1.96
CA GLY A 66 11.89 15.70 -1.95
C GLY A 66 11.89 16.44 -0.61
N GLY A 67 12.05 17.76 -0.65
CA GLY A 67 12.15 18.61 0.56
C GLY A 67 11.04 18.36 1.60
N PRO A 68 9.75 18.35 1.22
CA PRO A 68 8.64 18.10 2.16
C PRO A 68 8.61 16.69 2.78
N ALA A 69 9.30 15.72 2.18
CA ALA A 69 9.44 14.38 2.75
C ALA A 69 10.48 14.33 3.88
N LEU A 70 11.33 15.35 4.03
CA LEU A 70 12.31 15.38 5.10
C LEU A 70 11.61 15.56 6.46
N GLY A 71 12.09 14.82 7.46
CA GLY A 71 11.74 14.98 8.86
C GLY A 71 12.80 15.80 9.62
N ALA A 72 12.73 15.77 10.94
CA ALA A 72 13.76 16.35 11.80
C ALA A 72 15.12 15.72 11.49
N GLY A 73 16.13 16.54 11.25
CA GLY A 73 17.49 16.09 10.88
C GLY A 73 17.72 15.91 9.37
N GLY A 74 16.80 16.38 8.51
CA GLY A 74 17.04 16.44 7.06
C GLY A 74 17.04 15.06 6.39
N ARG A 75 16.44 14.05 7.02
CA ARG A 75 16.28 12.70 6.48
C ARG A 75 14.81 12.35 6.35
N VAL A 76 14.45 11.57 5.34
CA VAL A 76 13.09 11.02 5.23
C VAL A 76 12.89 9.97 6.34
N PRO A 77 11.80 10.04 7.13
CA PRO A 77 11.49 9.02 8.11
C PRO A 77 11.18 7.68 7.44
N HIS A 78 11.41 6.59 8.15
CA HIS A 78 11.04 5.23 7.73
C HIS A 78 10.13 4.59 8.79
N GLY A 79 9.31 3.64 8.38
CA GLY A 79 8.28 3.05 9.22
C GLY A 79 7.03 3.93 9.34
N SER A 80 6.16 3.58 10.28
CA SER A 80 4.82 4.16 10.44
C SER A 80 4.62 4.90 11.78
N GLY A 81 5.67 5.03 12.58
CA GLY A 81 5.62 5.72 13.88
C GLY A 81 4.72 4.98 14.87
N ALA A 82 3.70 5.65 15.39
CA ALA A 82 2.74 5.05 16.33
C ALA A 82 1.61 4.26 15.64
N ILE A 83 1.49 4.35 14.31
CA ILE A 83 0.55 3.53 13.54
C ILE A 83 1.24 2.19 13.29
N ASP A 84 0.67 1.08 13.75
CA ASP A 84 1.28 -0.25 13.55
C ASP A 84 1.22 -0.67 12.07
N HIS A 85 0.03 -0.64 11.48
CA HIS A 85 -0.23 -0.95 10.08
C HIS A 85 -1.45 -0.18 9.55
N VAL A 86 -1.66 -0.27 8.24
CA VAL A 86 -2.84 0.26 7.54
C VAL A 86 -3.56 -0.88 6.86
N SER A 87 -4.84 -1.07 7.16
CA SER A 87 -5.65 -2.11 6.53
C SER A 87 -6.42 -1.59 5.31
N LEU A 88 -6.41 -2.35 4.22
CA LEU A 88 -7.10 -2.07 2.96
C LEU A 88 -8.08 -3.22 2.64
N ALA A 89 -9.33 -2.87 2.35
CA ALA A 89 -10.31 -3.84 1.85
C ALA A 89 -9.98 -4.22 0.40
N CYS A 90 -9.78 -5.51 0.14
CA CYS A 90 -9.29 -6.03 -1.13
C CYS A 90 -10.11 -7.25 -1.59
N SER A 91 -9.97 -7.56 -2.89
CA SER A 91 -10.41 -8.81 -3.50
C SER A 91 -9.27 -9.39 -4.35
N GLY A 92 -9.30 -10.70 -4.62
CA GLY A 92 -8.30 -11.39 -5.43
C GLY A 92 -7.04 -11.75 -4.64
N TYR A 93 -7.21 -12.43 -3.52
CA TYR A 93 -6.17 -12.87 -2.58
C TYR A 93 -4.96 -13.49 -3.28
N HIS A 94 -5.18 -14.54 -4.08
CA HIS A 94 -4.09 -15.24 -4.78
C HIS A 94 -3.44 -14.38 -5.87
N ALA A 95 -4.15 -13.40 -6.44
CA ALA A 95 -3.56 -12.46 -7.38
C ALA A 95 -2.57 -11.51 -6.67
N TYR A 96 -2.85 -11.09 -5.44
CA TYR A 96 -1.89 -10.34 -4.62
C TYR A 96 -0.68 -11.20 -4.26
N VAL A 97 -0.88 -12.45 -3.84
CA VAL A 97 0.24 -13.39 -3.60
C VAL A 97 1.11 -13.55 -4.85
N ALA A 98 0.51 -13.68 -6.02
CA ALA A 98 1.25 -13.77 -7.29
C ALA A 98 2.06 -12.48 -7.57
N ARG A 99 1.48 -11.29 -7.30
CA ARG A 99 2.19 -10.01 -7.43
C ARG A 99 3.36 -9.89 -6.46
N PHE A 100 3.20 -10.33 -5.20
CA PHE A 100 4.29 -10.32 -4.22
C PHE A 100 5.46 -11.20 -4.67
N ARG A 101 5.15 -12.42 -5.15
CA ARG A 101 6.15 -13.34 -5.71
C ARG A 101 6.87 -12.72 -6.91
N ALA A 102 6.13 -12.18 -7.86
CA ALA A 102 6.70 -11.54 -9.06
C ALA A 102 7.57 -10.31 -8.71
N ALA A 103 7.19 -9.56 -7.68
CA ALA A 103 7.92 -8.40 -7.20
C ALA A 103 9.11 -8.76 -6.28
N GLY A 104 9.27 -10.03 -5.89
CA GLY A 104 10.30 -10.45 -4.93
C GLY A 104 10.07 -9.91 -3.51
N LEU A 105 8.82 -9.63 -3.13
CA LEU A 105 8.45 -9.16 -1.80
C LEU A 105 8.22 -10.35 -0.86
N ASP A 106 8.63 -10.23 0.40
CA ASP A 106 8.19 -11.14 1.46
C ASP A 106 6.82 -10.68 2.00
N TRP A 107 5.99 -11.64 2.44
CA TRP A 107 4.66 -11.37 2.99
C TRP A 107 4.28 -12.39 4.06
N ARG A 108 3.28 -12.04 4.88
CA ARG A 108 2.64 -12.95 5.82
C ARG A 108 1.17 -13.12 5.52
N GLU A 109 0.60 -14.22 5.96
CA GLU A 109 -0.78 -14.61 5.72
C GLU A 109 -1.47 -14.82 7.06
N PHE A 110 -2.77 -14.56 7.13
CA PHE A 110 -3.54 -14.81 8.33
C PHE A 110 -4.99 -15.14 8.02
N LEU A 111 -5.50 -16.19 8.64
CA LEU A 111 -6.93 -16.47 8.72
C LEU A 111 -7.40 -16.02 10.11
N VAL A 112 -8.24 -14.99 10.15
CA VAL A 112 -8.69 -14.40 11.42
C VAL A 112 -9.56 -15.43 12.18
N PRO A 113 -9.16 -15.84 13.40
CA PRO A 113 -9.86 -16.91 14.13
C PRO A 113 -11.35 -16.63 14.33
N GLY A 114 -12.19 -17.61 14.00
CA GLY A 114 -13.64 -17.51 14.16
C GLY A 114 -14.35 -16.63 13.13
N THR A 115 -13.69 -16.23 12.05
CA THR A 115 -14.28 -15.41 10.97
C THR A 115 -13.98 -16.01 9.59
N THR A 116 -14.53 -15.38 8.54
CA THR A 116 -14.19 -15.64 7.13
C THR A 116 -13.08 -14.74 6.61
N LEU A 117 -12.52 -13.85 7.42
CA LEU A 117 -11.57 -12.85 6.96
C LEU A 117 -10.19 -13.46 6.71
N TRP A 118 -9.71 -13.30 5.48
CA TRP A 118 -8.36 -13.66 5.07
C TRP A 118 -7.53 -12.39 4.97
N GLN A 119 -6.27 -12.46 5.36
CA GLN A 119 -5.39 -11.31 5.39
C GLN A 119 -4.03 -11.62 4.77
N LEU A 120 -3.47 -10.63 4.08
CA LEU A 120 -2.08 -10.58 3.65
C LEU A 120 -1.39 -9.40 4.30
N PHE A 121 -0.17 -9.57 4.76
CA PHE A 121 0.65 -8.49 5.30
C PHE A 121 1.88 -8.30 4.43
N VAL A 122 2.13 -7.06 4.01
CA VAL A 122 3.26 -6.68 3.16
C VAL A 122 3.73 -5.28 3.52
N TYR A 123 5.00 -4.96 3.31
CA TYR A 123 5.52 -3.61 3.56
C TYR A 123 5.67 -2.81 2.26
N ASP A 124 5.35 -1.53 2.33
CA ASP A 124 5.71 -0.57 1.29
C ASP A 124 7.23 -0.21 1.37
N PRO A 125 7.78 0.47 0.34
CA PRO A 125 9.21 0.82 0.32
C PRO A 125 9.65 1.78 1.43
N SER A 126 8.72 2.51 2.04
CA SER A 126 8.98 3.41 3.18
C SER A 126 8.90 2.66 4.53
N GLY A 127 8.59 1.36 4.54
CA GLY A 127 8.47 0.55 5.74
C GLY A 127 7.11 0.65 6.43
N VAL A 128 6.07 1.15 5.75
CA VAL A 128 4.69 1.11 6.25
C VAL A 128 4.13 -0.29 6.02
N GLN A 129 3.68 -0.95 7.09
CA GLN A 129 3.02 -2.25 6.96
C GLN A 129 1.59 -2.06 6.46
N LEU A 130 1.23 -2.85 5.46
CA LEU A 130 -0.13 -2.96 4.94
C LEU A 130 -0.72 -4.30 5.36
N GLU A 131 -1.97 -4.27 5.77
CA GLU A 131 -2.84 -5.42 5.92
C GLU A 131 -3.86 -5.38 4.77
N LEU A 132 -3.84 -6.35 3.87
CA LEU A 132 -4.87 -6.49 2.85
C LEU A 132 -5.90 -7.46 3.38
N THR A 133 -7.12 -6.99 3.60
CA THR A 133 -8.22 -7.76 4.18
C THR A 133 -9.22 -8.16 3.12
N PHE A 134 -9.56 -9.44 3.09
CA PHE A 134 -10.43 -10.05 2.09
C PHE A 134 -11.59 -10.77 2.79
N GLU A 135 -12.75 -10.74 2.16
CA GLU A 135 -13.86 -11.62 2.52
C GLU A 135 -13.60 -13.03 1.96
N GLY A 136 -13.00 -13.92 2.75
CA GLY A 136 -12.54 -15.22 2.27
C GLY A 136 -13.65 -16.15 1.74
N ALA A 137 -14.92 -15.91 2.10
CA ALA A 137 -16.05 -16.66 1.57
C ALA A 137 -16.32 -16.40 0.07
N VAL A 138 -15.77 -15.32 -0.49
CA VAL A 138 -15.90 -14.97 -1.92
C VAL A 138 -14.57 -15.03 -2.66
N GLU A 139 -13.51 -15.51 -2.01
CA GLU A 139 -12.20 -15.75 -2.62
C GLU A 139 -12.10 -17.19 -3.12
N ASP A 140 -11.44 -17.36 -4.26
CA ASP A 140 -11.17 -18.68 -4.83
C ASP A 140 -9.91 -19.32 -4.21
N GLY A 141 -9.78 -20.64 -4.33
CA GLY A 141 -8.55 -21.36 -3.99
C GLY A 141 -8.36 -21.69 -2.51
N ALA A 142 -7.11 -21.96 -2.13
CA ALA A 142 -6.78 -22.38 -0.77
C ALA A 142 -6.85 -21.19 0.22
N PRO A 143 -7.21 -21.44 1.49
CA PRO A 143 -7.17 -20.42 2.54
C PRO A 143 -5.72 -20.01 2.88
N PRO A 144 -5.53 -18.95 3.70
CA PRO A 144 -4.23 -18.50 4.17
C PRO A 144 -3.34 -19.63 4.70
N ASP A 145 -2.07 -19.62 4.30
CA ASP A 145 -1.04 -20.52 4.82
C ASP A 145 -0.67 -20.12 6.26
N MET A 146 -1.24 -20.88 7.21
CA MET A 146 -1.01 -20.70 8.65
C MET A 146 0.25 -21.43 9.15
N SER A 147 1.14 -21.89 8.26
CA SER A 147 2.42 -22.47 8.64
C SER A 147 3.35 -21.46 9.32
N ALA A 148 4.32 -21.93 10.11
CA ALA A 148 5.23 -21.06 10.85
C ALA A 148 6.03 -20.09 9.95
N ALA A 149 6.23 -20.43 8.68
CA ALA A 149 6.97 -19.61 7.72
C ALA A 149 6.13 -18.46 7.13
N ARG A 150 4.80 -18.56 7.14
CA ARG A 150 3.90 -17.60 6.49
C ARG A 150 2.96 -16.90 7.45
N VAL A 151 2.60 -17.52 8.56
CA VAL A 151 1.64 -16.94 9.51
C VAL A 151 2.11 -15.58 10.03
N TYR A 152 1.22 -14.59 9.99
CA TYR A 152 1.46 -13.31 10.63
C TYR A 152 1.56 -13.46 12.15
N ARG A 153 2.49 -12.71 12.76
CA ARG A 153 2.70 -12.68 14.21
C ARG A 153 2.78 -11.22 14.66
N ALA A 154 1.78 -10.80 15.41
CA ALA A 154 1.72 -9.44 15.95
C ALA A 154 2.99 -9.10 16.75
N GLY A 155 3.49 -7.88 16.57
CA GLY A 155 4.71 -7.39 17.20
C GLY A 155 6.02 -7.91 16.59
N SER A 156 5.97 -8.74 15.54
CA SER A 156 7.14 -9.19 14.80
C SER A 156 7.23 -8.49 13.44
N SER A 157 8.34 -7.79 13.19
CA SER A 157 8.64 -7.24 11.86
C SER A 157 9.32 -8.29 10.98
N PHE A 158 8.96 -8.30 9.70
CA PHE A 158 9.67 -9.03 8.64
C PHE A 158 10.18 -8.08 7.55
N PHE A 159 10.18 -6.77 7.81
CA PHE A 159 10.70 -5.77 6.90
C PHE A 159 12.23 -5.68 7.01
N ASP A 160 12.90 -5.83 5.88
CA ASP A 160 14.33 -5.54 5.75
C ASP A 160 14.51 -4.49 4.63
N PRO A 161 14.89 -3.24 4.97
CA PRO A 161 15.08 -2.19 3.96
C PRO A 161 16.27 -2.45 3.03
N LEU A 162 17.27 -3.24 3.45
CA LEU A 162 18.43 -3.57 2.64
C LEU A 162 18.13 -4.67 1.63
N ALA A 163 17.23 -5.60 1.99
CA ALA A 163 16.77 -6.67 1.12
C ALA A 163 15.52 -6.31 0.30
N TYR A 164 14.95 -5.12 0.49
CA TYR A 164 13.75 -4.72 -0.26
C TYR A 164 14.05 -4.73 -1.77
N PRO A 165 13.17 -5.29 -2.62
CA PRO A 165 13.43 -5.45 -4.05
C PRO A 165 13.33 -4.14 -4.82
N ALA A 166 14.14 -3.97 -5.86
CA ALA A 166 13.93 -2.88 -6.81
C ALA A 166 12.57 -3.09 -7.50
N LEU A 167 11.77 -2.03 -7.59
CA LEU A 167 10.45 -2.08 -8.21
C LEU A 167 10.41 -1.11 -9.37
N THR A 168 9.95 -1.59 -10.53
CA THR A 168 9.74 -0.75 -11.71
C THR A 168 8.23 -0.54 -11.88
N PRO A 169 7.76 0.69 -12.15
CA PRO A 169 6.34 0.92 -12.38
C PRO A 169 5.85 0.07 -13.57
N PRO A 170 4.59 -0.40 -13.55
CA PRO A 170 4.00 -0.93 -14.77
C PRO A 170 4.03 0.16 -15.87
N PRO A 171 4.19 -0.22 -17.15
CA PRO A 171 4.15 0.74 -18.24
C PRO A 171 2.85 1.56 -18.18
N ARG A 172 2.95 2.87 -18.44
CA ARG A 172 1.76 3.73 -18.43
C ARG A 172 0.81 3.27 -19.53
N SER A 173 -0.46 3.09 -19.18
CA SER A 173 -1.51 2.85 -20.17
C SER A 173 -1.51 3.99 -21.20
N GLY A 174 -1.01 3.72 -22.41
CA GLY A 174 -0.90 4.69 -23.50
C GLY A 174 0.51 5.03 -24.01
N GLU A 175 1.59 4.52 -23.43
CA GLU A 175 2.91 4.60 -24.07
C GLU A 175 3.08 3.43 -25.05
N PRO A 176 3.51 3.67 -26.31
CA PRO A 176 3.80 2.59 -27.23
C PRO A 176 4.89 1.72 -26.64
N HIS A 177 4.69 0.40 -26.67
CA HIS A 177 5.77 -0.56 -26.46
C HIS A 177 6.84 -0.24 -27.51
N ASP A 178 7.93 0.41 -27.07
CA ASP A 178 9.12 0.54 -27.91
C ASP A 178 9.77 -0.84 -27.95
N ALA A 179 9.20 -1.69 -28.79
CA ALA A 179 9.80 -2.94 -29.21
C ALA A 179 10.89 -2.56 -30.20
N THR A 180 12.11 -2.42 -29.70
CA THR A 180 13.31 -2.41 -30.54
C THR A 180 13.79 -3.86 -30.75
N PRO A 181 14.37 -4.19 -31.92
CA PRO A 181 14.25 -5.49 -32.59
C PRO A 181 15.05 -6.64 -31.99
#